data_AF-A0A2S9GZF3-F1
#
_entry.id   AF-A0A2S9GZF3-F1
#
_cell.length_a   1.000
_cell.length_b   1.000
_cell.length_c   1.000
_cell.angle_alpha   90.00
_cell.angle_beta   90.00
_cell.angle_gamma   90.00
#
_symmetry.space_group_name_H-M   'P 1'
#
loop_
_entity.id
_entity.type
_entity.pdbx_description
1 polymer ?
#
loop_
_entity_poly.entity_id
_entity_poly.type
_entity_poly.pdbx_seq_one_letter_code
_entity_poly.pdbx_strand_id
1 'polypeptide(L)'
;MKTATLPPIRVEPKFREEMESVLVAGETLSSFIEGAARREAHYRKVHGEFLARGRASLANARETGKTIPAQTAIAELDKIIDAKFGTGSARKRESN
;
A
#
# COMPACT_ATOMS: atom_id res chain seq x y z
N MET A 1 6.80 16.91 23.87
CA MET A 1 6.07 17.33 22.65
C MET A 1 4.61 16.92 22.79
N LYS A 2 3.64 17.72 22.33
CA LYS A 2 2.21 17.40 22.45
C LYS A 2 1.86 16.31 21.43
N THR A 3 1.45 15.14 21.89
CA THR A 3 0.98 14.04 21.04
C THR A 3 -0.52 14.19 20.81
N ALA A 4 -0.96 14.04 19.56
CA ALA A 4 -2.38 13.95 19.25
C ALA A 4 -2.89 12.53 19.54
N THR A 5 -4.12 12.42 20.04
CA THR A 5 -4.76 11.14 20.34
C THR A 5 -5.77 10.81 19.23
N LEU A 6 -5.86 9.54 18.84
CA LEU A 6 -6.94 9.11 17.96
C LEU A 6 -8.30 9.28 18.67
N PRO A 7 -9.36 9.68 17.95
CA PRO A 7 -10.67 9.80 18.55
C PRO A 7 -11.14 8.44 19.12
N PRO A 8 -11.94 8.43 20.20
CA PRO A 8 -12.51 7.19 20.71
C PRO A 8 -13.47 6.59 19.70
N ILE A 9 -13.25 5.32 19.34
CA ILE A 9 -14.08 4.57 18.39
C ILE A 9 -14.81 3.48 19.16
N ARG A 10 -16.14 3.41 18.99
CA ARG A 10 -16.93 2.27 19.45
C ARG A 10 -16.85 1.17 18.40
N VAL A 11 -16.56 -0.04 18.85
CA VAL A 11 -16.50 -1.24 18.00
C VAL A 11 -17.32 -2.34 18.65
N GLU A 12 -17.72 -3.32 17.85
CA GLU A 12 -18.36 -4.53 18.36
C GLU A 12 -17.39 -5.29 19.29
N PRO A 13 -17.85 -5.86 20.41
CA PRO A 13 -17.00 -6.61 21.33
C PRO A 13 -16.24 -7.74 20.64
N LYS A 14 -16.91 -8.49 19.78
CA LYS A 14 -16.32 -9.59 19.01
C LYS A 14 -15.15 -9.11 18.13
N PHE A 15 -15.28 -7.95 17.49
CA PHE A 15 -14.19 -7.40 16.67
C PHE A 15 -12.98 -7.00 17.53
N ARG A 16 -13.19 -6.52 18.76
CA ARG A 16 -12.09 -6.26 19.70
C ARG A 16 -11.38 -7.57 20.08
N GLU A 17 -12.13 -8.61 20.41
CA GLU A 17 -11.58 -9.93 20.76
C GLU A 17 -10.75 -10.51 19.60
N GLU A 18 -11.26 -10.39 18.37
CA GLU A 18 -10.52 -10.79 17.16
C GLU A 18 -9.19 -10.04 17.03
N MET A 19 -9.16 -8.72 17.23
CA MET A 19 -7.93 -7.94 17.20
C MET A 19 -6.95 -8.32 18.31
N GLU A 20 -7.45 -8.58 19.52
CA GLU A 20 -6.62 -8.98 20.66
C GLU A 20 -6.02 -10.38 20.45
N SER A 21 -6.75 -11.30 19.80
CA SER A 21 -6.30 -12.67 19.53
C SER A 21 -5.11 -12.78 18.57
N VAL A 22 -4.88 -11.75 17.74
CA VAL A 22 -3.81 -11.73 16.72
C VAL A 22 -2.60 -10.89 17.13
N LEU A 23 -2.59 -10.32 18.34
CA LEU A 23 -1.46 -9.53 18.84
C LEU A 23 -0.22 -10.42 19.01
N VAL A 24 0.95 -9.86 18.68
CA VAL A 24 2.23 -10.53 18.93
C VAL A 24 2.76 -10.20 20.33
N ALA A 25 3.76 -10.95 20.79
CA ALA A 25 4.36 -10.76 22.11
C ALA A 25 4.89 -9.32 22.29
N GLY A 26 4.39 -8.64 23.32
CA GLY A 26 4.74 -7.25 23.63
C GLY A 26 3.99 -6.18 22.85
N GLU A 27 3.07 -6.55 21.94
CA GLU A 27 2.22 -5.61 21.23
C GLU A 27 0.96 -5.28 22.05
N THR A 28 0.54 -4.01 21.98
CA THR A 28 -0.72 -3.56 22.57
C THR A 28 -1.77 -3.31 21.49
N LEU A 29 -3.06 -3.36 21.85
CA LEU A 29 -4.13 -3.02 20.92
C LEU A 29 -3.97 -1.60 20.35
N SER A 30 -3.52 -0.65 21.17
CA SER A 30 -3.26 0.74 20.73
C SER A 30 -2.14 0.82 19.69
N SER A 31 -1.01 0.14 19.90
CA SER A 31 0.11 0.13 18.94
C SER A 31 -0.27 -0.59 17.65
N PHE A 32 -1.06 -1.65 17.74
CA PHE A 32 -1.61 -2.37 16.58
C PHE A 32 -2.50 -1.46 15.73
N ILE A 33 -3.46 -0.76 16.36
CA ILE A 33 -4.37 0.18 15.68
C ILE A 33 -3.61 1.35 15.07
N GLU A 34 -2.65 1.94 15.80
CA GLU A 34 -1.82 3.02 15.29
C GLU A 34 -1.05 2.56 14.03
N GLY A 35 -0.43 1.38 14.11
CA GLY A 35 0.30 0.78 12.99
C GLY A 35 -0.60 0.56 11.77
N ALA A 36 -1.80 0.03 11.98
CA ALA A 36 -2.79 -0.17 10.91
C ALA A 36 -3.20 1.17 10.26
N ALA A 37 -3.53 2.18 11.08
CA ALA A 37 -3.92 3.50 10.59
C ALA A 37 -2.79 4.18 9.79
N ARG A 38 -1.54 4.06 10.24
CA ARG A 38 -0.36 4.57 9.52
C ARG A 38 -0.17 3.87 8.18
N ARG A 39 -0.27 2.54 8.13
CA ARG A 39 -0.15 1.77 6.89
C ARG A 39 -1.22 2.17 5.88
N GLU A 40 -2.46 2.29 6.33
CA GLU A 40 -3.58 2.68 5.48
C GLU A 40 -3.46 4.12 4.96
N ALA A 41 -3.08 5.07 5.83
CA ALA A 41 -2.85 6.45 5.43
C ALA A 41 -1.72 6.56 4.39
N HIS A 42 -0.61 5.85 4.61
CA HIS A 42 0.49 5.81 3.66
C HIS A 42 0.07 5.19 2.32
N TYR A 43 -0.65 4.06 2.36
CA TYR A 43 -1.17 3.41 1.16
C TYR A 43 -2.07 4.34 0.35
N ARG A 44 -3.03 5.01 0.98
CA ARG A 44 -3.94 5.95 0.32
C ARG A 44 -3.20 7.12 -0.32
N LYS A 45 -2.18 7.65 0.35
CA LYS A 45 -1.35 8.74 -0.19
C LYS A 45 -0.63 8.29 -1.46
N VAL A 46 0.12 7.19 -1.38
CA VAL A 46 0.90 6.67 -2.52
C VAL A 46 -0.02 6.26 -3.67
N HIS A 47 -1.16 5.63 -3.37
CA HIS A 47 -2.14 5.24 -4.37
C HIS A 47 -2.77 6.44 -5.07
N GLY A 48 -3.15 7.48 -4.31
CA GLY A 48 -3.67 8.73 -4.88
C GLY A 48 -2.67 9.40 -5.83
N GLU A 49 -1.40 9.47 -5.42
CA GLU A 49 -0.32 10.01 -6.27
C GLU A 49 -0.11 9.16 -7.53
N PHE A 50 -0.18 7.83 -7.43
CA PHE A 50 -0.08 6.93 -8.57
C PHE A 50 -1.21 7.17 -9.59
N LEU A 51 -2.46 7.26 -9.11
CA LEU A 51 -3.61 7.56 -9.96
C LEU A 51 -3.49 8.94 -10.63
N ALA A 52 -3.04 9.95 -9.88
CA ALA A 52 -2.81 11.28 -10.42
C ALA A 52 -1.78 11.27 -11.57
N ARG A 53 -0.65 10.58 -11.38
CA ARG A 53 0.37 10.40 -12.43
C ARG A 53 -0.17 9.64 -13.64
N GLY A 54 -0.96 8.58 -13.43
CA GLY A 54 -1.60 7.83 -14.51
C GLY A 54 -2.55 8.68 -15.36
N ARG A 55 -3.38 9.49 -14.70
CA ARG A 55 -4.30 10.43 -15.39
C ARG A 55 -3.55 11.50 -16.18
N ALA A 56 -2.49 12.07 -15.61
CA ALA A 56 -1.64 13.03 -16.31
C ALA A 56 -0.96 12.41 -17.53
N SER A 57 -0.43 11.19 -17.41
CA SER A 57 0.17 10.45 -18.52
C SER A 57 -0.83 10.18 -19.64
N LEU A 58 -2.07 9.81 -19.30
CA LEU A 58 -3.13 9.59 -20.28
C LEU A 58 -3.52 10.88 -21.01
N ALA A 59 -3.63 12.00 -20.29
CA ALA A 59 -3.89 13.30 -20.91
C ALA A 59 -2.78 13.68 -21.91
N ASN A 60 -1.52 13.55 -21.51
CA ASN A 60 -0.37 13.81 -22.38
C ASN A 60 -0.32 12.88 -23.60
N ALA A 61 -0.63 11.59 -23.45
CA ALA A 61 -0.69 10.65 -24.57
C ALA A 61 -1.80 11.00 -25.56
N ARG A 62 -2.95 11.48 -25.08
CA ARG A 62 -4.04 11.96 -25.94
C ARG A 62 -3.68 13.23 -26.70
N GLU A 63 -2.93 14.14 -26.08
CA GLU A 63 -2.49 15.39 -26.70
C GLU A 63 -1.38 15.16 -27.73
N THR A 64 -0.39 14.33 -27.40
CA THR A 64 0.83 14.16 -28.21
C THR A 64 0.80 12.95 -29.15
N GLY A 65 -0.14 12.01 -28.95
CA GLY A 65 -0.17 10.71 -29.62
C GLY A 65 0.95 9.76 -29.21
N LYS A 66 1.86 10.16 -28.31
CA LYS A 66 3.01 9.34 -27.90
C LYS A 66 2.58 8.31 -26.86
N THR A 67 2.79 7.04 -27.18
CA THR A 67 2.54 5.90 -26.30
C THR A 67 3.69 4.90 -26.40
N ILE A 68 3.81 4.03 -25.39
CA ILE A 68 4.69 2.86 -25.46
C ILE A 68 3.84 1.59 -25.44
N PRO A 69 4.30 0.50 -26.08
CA PRO A 69 3.64 -0.79 -25.96
C PRO A 69 3.57 -1.24 -24.51
N ALA A 70 2.45 -1.88 -24.14
CA ALA A 70 2.23 -2.36 -22.78
C ALA A 70 3.33 -3.34 -22.32
N GLN A 71 3.83 -4.18 -23.24
CA GLN A 71 4.88 -5.15 -22.96
C GLN A 71 6.19 -4.47 -22.55
N THR A 72 6.53 -3.36 -23.22
CA THR A 72 7.70 -2.55 -22.86
C THR A 72 7.55 -1.96 -21.46
N ALA A 73 6.37 -1.41 -21.15
CA ALA A 73 6.10 -0.83 -19.83
C ALA A 73 6.21 -1.88 -18.70
N ILE A 74 5.65 -3.06 -18.91
CA ILE A 74 5.69 -4.17 -17.94
C ILE A 74 7.13 -4.66 -17.74
N ALA A 75 7.90 -4.85 -18.82
CA ALA A 75 9.29 -5.29 -18.73
C ALA A 75 10.18 -4.31 -17.95
N GLU A 76 9.94 -3.00 -18.07
CA GLU A 76 10.65 -2.00 -17.27
C GLU A 76 10.23 -2.03 -15.79
N LEU A 77 8.95 -2.26 -15.49
CA LEU A 77 8.48 -2.43 -14.12
C LEU A 77 9.08 -3.68 -13.46
N ASP A 78 9.18 -4.80 -14.18
CA ASP A 78 9.82 -6.02 -13.70
C ASP A 78 11.27 -5.78 -13.31
N LYS A 79 12.04 -5.04 -14.12
CA LYS A 79 13.42 -4.65 -13.78
C LYS A 79 13.50 -3.84 -12.49
N ILE A 80 12.57 -2.92 -12.28
CA ILE A 80 12.51 -2.11 -11.05
C ILE A 80 12.20 -2.99 -9.84
N ILE A 81 11.29 -3.96 -9.99
CA ILE A 81 10.95 -4.92 -8.92
C ILE A 81 12.15 -5.81 -8.61
N ASP A 82 12.79 -6.38 -9.62
CA ASP A 82 13.97 -7.24 -9.46
C ASP A 82 15.12 -6.48 -8.80
N ALA A 83 15.34 -5.22 -9.17
CA ALA A 83 16.37 -4.38 -8.54
C ALA A 83 16.08 -4.07 -7.06
N LYS A 84 14.80 -3.94 -6.68
CA LYS A 84 14.39 -3.61 -5.30
C LYS A 84 14.29 -4.82 -4.38
N PHE A 85 13.89 -5.98 -4.90
CA PHE A 85 13.54 -7.16 -4.09
C PHE A 85 14.37 -8.40 -4.41
N GLY A 86 15.32 -8.31 -5.35
CA GLY A 86 16.09 -9.45 -5.85
C GLY A 86 15.30 -10.33 -6.80
N THR A 87 16.01 -11.02 -7.70
CA THR A 87 15.43 -11.92 -8.70
C THR A 87 14.79 -13.14 -8.03
N GLY A 88 13.48 -13.08 -7.77
CA GLY A 88 12.70 -14.22 -7.29
C GLY A 88 11.71 -13.96 -6.15
N SER A 89 11.73 -12.81 -5.47
CA SER A 89 10.82 -12.58 -4.33
C SER A 89 9.37 -12.28 -4.76
N ALA A 90 9.13 -11.78 -5.98
CA ALA A 90 7.79 -11.44 -6.46
C ALA A 90 7.05 -12.61 -7.14
N ARG A 91 7.78 -13.52 -7.80
CA ARG A 91 7.21 -14.70 -8.50
C ARG A 91 6.64 -15.77 -7.57
N LYS A 92 6.93 -15.73 -6.27
CA LYS A 92 6.45 -16.73 -5.30
C LYS A 92 5.01 -16.50 -4.82
N ARG A 93 4.34 -15.41 -5.23
CA ARG A 93 2.95 -15.11 -4.82
C ARG A 93 1.86 -15.68 -5.74
N GLU A 94 2.21 -16.34 -6.84
CA GLU A 94 1.25 -17.04 -7.74
C GLU A 94 1.26 -18.57 -7.57
N SER A 95 1.85 -19.07 -6.47
CA SER A 95 1.87 -20.50 -6.16
C SER A 95 1.45 -20.74 -4.71
N ASN A 96 0.22 -20.35 -4.37
CA ASN A 96 -0.53 -20.90 -3.24
C ASN A 96 -2.03 -20.74 -3.47
#